data_AF-A0AAE4FRP0-F1
#
_entry.id   AF-A0AAE4FRP0-F1
#
_cell.length_a   1.000
_cell.length_b   1.000
_cell.length_c   1.000
_cell.angle_alpha   90.00
_cell.angle_beta   90.00
_cell.angle_gamma   90.00
#
_symmetry.space_group_name_H-M   'P 1'
#
loop_
_entity.id
_entity.type
_entity.pdbx_description
1 polymer ?
#
loop_
_entity_poly.entity_id
_entity_poly.type
_entity_poly.pdbx_seq_one_letter_code
_entity_poly.pdbx_strand_id
1 'polypeptide(L)'
;MSAIEFQDLIHFTNYGLKLNFGPIIAVFELSGQFVLQHWQAQPKGLRHFGYFSFQDGNHSYHTIPFNLCSVEVCPEPIQIDEKVYKTVPTAVNLFRNSQLIKDGEQWKVMKLNEL
;
A
#
# COMPACT_ATOMS: atom_id res chain seq x y z
N MET A 1 -17.44 -16.32 7.72
CA MET A 1 -16.35 -15.72 6.92
C MET A 1 -15.33 -15.19 7.90
N SER A 2 -14.09 -15.68 7.87
CA SER A 2 -13.01 -15.14 8.70
C SER A 2 -12.76 -13.67 8.32
N ALA A 3 -12.67 -12.79 9.30
CA ALA A 3 -12.26 -11.41 9.06
C ALA A 3 -10.85 -11.44 8.43
N ILE A 4 -10.72 -10.99 7.19
CA ILE A 4 -9.41 -10.79 6.57
C ILE A 4 -8.79 -9.61 7.32
N GLU A 5 -7.74 -9.87 8.10
CA GLU A 5 -6.98 -8.80 8.75
C GLU A 5 -6.09 -8.13 7.71
N PHE A 6 -6.36 -6.86 7.41
CA PHE A 6 -5.56 -6.04 6.49
C PHE A 6 -4.47 -5.28 7.25
N GLN A 7 -3.68 -6.03 8.00
CA GLN A 7 -2.69 -5.50 8.93
C GLN A 7 -1.31 -6.01 8.58
N ASP A 8 -0.35 -5.09 8.52
CA ASP A 8 1.04 -5.39 8.28
C ASP A 8 1.92 -4.79 9.37
N LEU A 9 3.04 -5.43 9.67
CA LEU A 9 3.97 -4.97 10.70
C LEU A 9 5.30 -4.59 10.08
N ILE A 10 5.66 -3.31 10.19
CA ILE A 10 7.00 -2.84 9.84
C ILE A 10 7.86 -2.89 11.09
N HIS A 11 8.97 -3.64 11.03
CA HIS A 11 9.94 -3.70 12.12
C HIS A 11 11.00 -2.60 11.99
N PHE A 12 11.15 -1.81 13.05
CA PHE A 12 12.32 -0.98 13.34
C PHE A 12 13.08 -1.63 14.50
N THR A 13 14.39 -1.39 14.58
CA THR A 13 15.35 -2.07 15.48
C THR A 13 14.83 -2.47 16.87
N ASN A 14 14.00 -1.63 17.52
CA ASN A 14 13.35 -1.94 18.80
C ASN A 14 11.82 -1.72 18.85
N TYR A 15 11.17 -1.38 17.73
CA TYR A 15 9.74 -1.02 17.70
C TYR A 15 9.07 -1.52 16.40
N GLY A 16 7.83 -1.99 16.49
CA GLY A 16 7.02 -2.35 15.32
C GLY A 16 5.97 -1.27 15.04
N LEU A 17 5.92 -0.75 13.82
CA LEU A 17 4.77 0.05 13.37
C LEU A 17 3.76 -0.89 12.72
N LYS A 18 2.60 -1.04 13.36
CA LYS A 18 1.50 -1.82 12.81
C LYS A 18 0.68 -0.93 11.88
N LEU A 19 0.73 -1.23 10.59
CA LEU A 19 -0.15 -0.65 9.59
C LEU A 19 -1.48 -1.40 9.59
N ASN A 20 -2.58 -0.69 9.45
CA ASN A 20 -3.91 -1.26 9.31
C ASN A 20 -4.65 -0.51 8.20
N PHE A 21 -4.74 -1.15 7.04
CA PHE A 21 -5.40 -0.60 5.85
C PHE A 21 -6.92 -0.77 5.89
N GLY A 22 -7.44 -1.56 6.83
CA GLY A 22 -8.87 -1.89 6.94
C GLY A 22 -9.79 -0.65 6.94
N PRO A 23 -9.52 0.40 7.75
CA PRO A 23 -10.34 1.61 7.74
C PRO A 23 -10.39 2.33 6.39
N ILE A 24 -9.26 2.45 5.68
CA ILE A 24 -9.25 3.05 4.33
C ILE A 24 -10.05 2.17 3.35
N ILE A 25 -9.80 0.86 3.37
CA ILE A 25 -10.50 -0.11 2.51
C ILE A 25 -12.02 -0.03 2.72
N ALA A 26 -12.47 0.04 3.98
CA ALA A 26 -13.89 0.12 4.31
C ALA A 26 -14.52 1.45 3.90
N VAL A 27 -13.89 2.59 4.21
CA VAL A 27 -14.45 3.93 3.91
C VAL A 27 -14.59 4.18 2.43
N PHE A 28 -13.63 3.72 1.62
CA PHE A 28 -13.63 3.90 0.17
C PHE A 28 -14.22 2.71 -0.59
N GLU A 29 -14.83 1.75 0.13
CA GLU A 29 -15.47 0.55 -0.42
C GLU A 29 -14.59 -0.18 -1.44
N LEU A 30 -13.30 -0.30 -1.12
CA LEU A 30 -12.32 -0.88 -2.03
C LEU A 30 -12.60 -2.38 -2.22
N SER A 31 -12.73 -2.76 -3.48
CA SER A 31 -13.02 -4.13 -3.91
C SER A 31 -12.32 -4.42 -5.24
N GLY A 32 -12.27 -5.69 -5.63
CA GLY A 32 -11.45 -6.12 -6.75
C GLY A 32 -9.95 -5.99 -6.46
N GLN A 33 -9.13 -5.95 -7.50
CA GLN A 33 -7.68 -5.84 -7.36
C GLN A 33 -7.24 -4.38 -7.27
N PHE A 34 -6.41 -4.06 -6.30
CA PHE A 34 -5.91 -2.71 -6.08
C PHE A 34 -4.55 -2.70 -5.39
N VAL A 35 -3.85 -1.58 -5.55
CA VAL A 35 -2.61 -1.28 -4.81
C VAL A 35 -2.79 0.03 -4.06
N LEU A 36 -2.39 0.05 -2.79
CA LEU A 36 -2.28 1.25 -1.98
C LEU A 36 -0.80 1.56 -1.76
N GLN A 37 -0.39 2.79 -2.05
CA GLN A 37 0.97 3.26 -1.80
C GLN A 37 0.94 4.35 -0.75
N HIS A 38 1.81 4.27 0.25
CA HIS A 38 2.00 5.34 1.23
C HIS A 38 3.47 5.71 1.37
N TRP A 39 3.70 6.95 1.79
CA TRP A 39 5.03 7.42 2.11
C TRP A 39 5.58 6.68 3.34
N GLN A 40 6.84 6.27 3.27
CA GLN A 40 7.57 5.70 4.38
C GLN A 40 8.93 6.39 4.50
N ALA A 41 9.01 7.36 5.41
CA ALA A 41 10.26 8.04 5.70
C ALA A 41 11.26 7.06 6.35
N GLN A 42 12.52 7.09 5.91
CA GLN A 42 13.63 6.50 6.65
C GLN A 42 14.61 7.58 7.14
N PRO A 43 15.32 7.32 8.26
CA PRO A 43 16.45 8.14 8.66
C PRO A 43 17.47 8.29 7.53
N LYS A 44 18.20 9.43 7.51
CA LYS A 44 19.29 9.72 6.55
C LYS A 44 18.86 9.97 5.09
N GLY A 45 17.60 10.36 4.86
CA GLY A 45 17.15 10.83 3.55
C GLY A 45 16.86 9.73 2.53
N LEU A 46 16.96 8.46 2.93
CA LEU A 46 16.46 7.35 2.13
C LEU A 46 14.92 7.42 2.10
N ARG A 47 14.35 7.37 0.88
CA ARG A 47 12.91 7.47 0.67
C ARG A 47 12.39 6.13 0.20
N HIS A 48 11.54 5.50 0.98
CA HIS A 48 10.83 4.30 0.57
C HIS A 48 9.35 4.62 0.43
N PHE A 49 8.67 3.80 -0.34
CA PHE A 49 7.22 3.70 -0.34
C PHE A 49 6.82 2.34 0.21
N GLY A 50 5.76 2.34 1.01
CA GLY A 50 5.06 1.12 1.39
C GLY A 50 3.96 0.84 0.38
N TYR A 51 3.90 -0.39 -0.13
CA TYR A 51 2.90 -0.85 -1.08
C TYR A 51 2.13 -2.01 -0.48
N PHE A 52 0.83 -1.82 -0.30
CA PHE A 52 -0.12 -2.87 0.03
C PHE A 52 -0.83 -3.27 -1.26
N SER A 53 -0.74 -4.54 -1.65
CA SER A 53 -1.39 -5.09 -2.85
C SER A 53 -2.47 -6.07 -2.44
N PHE A 54 -3.67 -5.95 -3.00
CA PHE A 54 -4.76 -6.90 -2.80
C PHE A 54 -5.15 -7.55 -4.12
N GLN A 55 -5.08 -8.88 -4.18
CA GLN A 55 -5.34 -9.68 -5.37
C GLN A 55 -6.02 -11.00 -4.99
N ASP A 56 -7.18 -11.27 -5.60
CA ASP A 56 -7.90 -12.54 -5.51
C ASP A 56 -8.10 -13.04 -4.07
N GLY A 57 -8.45 -12.12 -3.16
CA GLY A 57 -8.68 -12.41 -1.73
C GLY A 57 -7.42 -12.47 -0.87
N ASN A 58 -6.23 -12.34 -1.48
CA ASN A 58 -4.94 -12.32 -0.79
C ASN A 58 -4.37 -10.90 -0.76
N HIS A 59 -3.51 -10.62 0.23
CA HIS A 59 -2.74 -9.39 0.28
C HIS A 59 -1.26 -9.63 0.46
N SER A 60 -0.46 -8.67 0.04
CA SER A 60 0.96 -8.59 0.35
C SER A 60 1.37 -7.14 0.64
N TYR A 61 2.44 -6.99 1.42
CA TYR A 61 3.03 -5.70 1.71
C TYR A 61 4.52 -5.68 1.40
N HIS A 62 4.97 -4.63 0.72
CA HIS A 62 6.35 -4.44 0.34
C HIS A 62 6.81 -3.01 0.62
N THR A 63 7.98 -2.88 1.25
CA THR A 63 8.69 -1.60 1.35
C THR A 63 9.70 -1.53 0.21
N ILE A 64 9.55 -0.55 -0.68
CA ILE A 64 10.34 -0.45 -1.91
C ILE A 64 11.03 0.92 -1.96
N PRO A 65 12.35 0.99 -2.23
CA PRO A 65 13.04 2.24 -2.47
C PRO A 65 12.39 3.06 -3.58
N PHE A 66 12.32 4.38 -3.42
CA PHE A 66 11.60 5.27 -4.35
C PHE A 66 12.09 5.19 -5.80
N ASN A 67 13.35 4.80 -6.00
CA ASN A 67 14.01 4.69 -7.29
C ASN A 67 13.93 3.27 -7.91
N LEU A 68 13.28 2.32 -7.22
CA LEU A 68 13.14 0.93 -7.67
C LEU A 68 11.70 0.54 -7.99
N CYS A 69 10.77 1.51 -8.05
CA CYS A 69 9.39 1.27 -8.46
C CYS A 69 8.98 2.27 -9.54
N SER A 70 8.59 1.77 -10.72
CA SER A 70 7.91 2.59 -11.72
C SER A 70 6.40 2.52 -11.54
N VAL A 71 5.74 3.65 -11.74
CA VAL A 71 4.30 3.78 -11.64
C VAL A 71 3.80 4.30 -12.98
N GLU A 72 3.12 3.44 -13.74
CA GLU A 72 2.64 3.76 -15.09
C GLU A 72 1.17 4.19 -15.09
N VAL A 73 0.49 4.03 -13.95
CA VAL A 73 -0.91 4.37 -13.75
C VAL A 73 -1.02 5.63 -12.89
N CYS A 74 -1.89 6.57 -13.27
CA CYS A 74 -2.14 7.76 -12.46
C CYS A 74 -2.82 7.38 -11.12
N PRO A 75 -2.25 7.74 -9.96
CA PRO A 75 -2.85 7.43 -8.66
C PRO A 75 -4.06 8.32 -8.34
N GLU A 76 -5.02 7.76 -7.60
CA GLU A 76 -6.08 8.49 -6.90
C GLU A 76 -5.64 8.75 -5.45
N PRO A 77 -5.31 9.99 -5.04
CA PRO A 77 -4.99 10.27 -3.65
C PRO A 77 -6.26 10.23 -2.80
N ILE A 78 -6.23 9.41 -1.74
CA ILE A 78 -7.36 9.25 -0.81
C ILE A 78 -6.88 9.42 0.65
N GLN A 79 -7.76 9.96 1.49
CA GLN A 79 -7.47 10.21 2.91
C GLN A 79 -8.72 10.04 3.77
N ILE A 80 -8.56 9.40 4.93
CA ILE A 80 -9.58 9.31 5.99
C ILE A 80 -9.28 10.33 7.11
N ASP A 81 -10.32 10.76 7.84
CA ASP A 81 -10.17 11.71 8.94
C ASP A 81 -9.47 11.08 10.15
N GLU A 82 -8.27 11.57 10.46
CA GLU A 82 -7.44 11.11 11.57
C GLU A 82 -8.04 11.42 12.95
N LYS A 83 -9.03 12.33 13.03
CA LYS A 83 -9.78 12.57 14.26
C LYS A 83 -10.67 11.38 14.60
N VAL A 84 -11.25 10.75 13.58
CA VAL A 84 -12.15 9.60 13.70
C VAL A 84 -11.35 8.29 13.76
N TYR A 85 -10.40 8.11 12.84
CA TYR A 85 -9.65 6.86 12.70
C TYR A 85 -8.25 6.99 13.29
N LYS A 86 -8.01 6.31 14.42
CA LYS A 86 -6.69 6.26 15.08
C LYS A 86 -5.84 5.11 14.53
N THR A 87 -5.53 5.19 13.24
CA THR A 87 -4.76 4.17 12.54
C THR A 87 -3.68 4.78 11.66
N VAL A 88 -2.82 3.94 11.09
CA VAL A 88 -1.92 4.32 10.00
C VAL A 88 -1.92 3.19 8.94
N PRO A 89 -1.82 3.52 7.65
CA PRO A 89 -1.84 4.86 7.09
C PRO A 89 -3.25 5.48 7.12
N THR A 90 -3.31 6.82 7.10
CA THR A 90 -4.56 7.61 6.99
C THR A 90 -4.70 8.27 5.62
N ALA A 91 -3.60 8.42 4.88
CA ALA A 91 -3.56 8.93 3.52
C ALA A 91 -2.69 8.04 2.64
N VAL A 92 -3.19 7.69 1.46
CA VAL A 92 -2.52 6.80 0.49
C VAL A 92 -2.82 7.23 -0.94
N ASN A 93 -1.95 6.82 -1.87
CA ASN A 93 -2.26 6.80 -3.30
C ASN A 93 -2.92 5.44 -3.61
N LEU A 94 -4.09 5.47 -4.22
CA LEU A 94 -4.83 4.30 -4.67
C LEU A 94 -4.62 4.08 -6.17
N PHE A 95 -4.28 2.84 -6.54
CA PHE A 95 -4.26 2.36 -7.91
C PHE A 95 -5.32 1.28 -8.07
N ARG A 96 -6.43 1.61 -8.74
CA ARG A 96 -7.54 0.69 -8.98
C ARG A 96 -7.26 -0.19 -10.19
N ASN A 97 -7.70 -1.46 -10.12
CA ASN A 97 -7.50 -2.44 -11.19
C ASN A 97 -6.01 -2.53 -11.58
N SER A 98 -5.16 -2.52 -10.56
CA SER A 98 -3.72 -2.53 -10.69
C SER A 98 -3.12 -3.61 -9.82
N GLN A 99 -1.94 -4.07 -10.22
CA GLN A 99 -1.15 -5.04 -9.49
C GLN A 99 0.29 -4.53 -9.32
N LEU A 100 0.90 -4.90 -8.20
CA LEU A 100 2.31 -4.69 -7.95
C LEU A 100 3.10 -5.91 -8.44
N ILE A 101 4.08 -5.67 -9.33
CA ILE A 101 4.88 -6.73 -9.97
C ILE A 101 6.34 -6.52 -9.64
N LYS A 102 7.04 -7.62 -9.37
CA LYS A 102 8.50 -7.65 -9.30
C LYS A 102 9.06 -8.18 -10.62
N ASP A 103 9.94 -7.40 -11.24
CA ASP A 103 10.63 -7.70 -12.50
C ASP A 103 12.14 -7.55 -12.27
N GLY A 104 12.79 -8.67 -11.94
CA GLY A 104 14.19 -8.68 -11.47
C GLY A 104 14.36 -7.87 -10.18
N GLU A 105 15.19 -6.82 -10.22
CA GLU A 105 15.43 -5.90 -9.10
C GLU A 105 14.46 -4.70 -9.09
N GLN A 106 13.62 -4.56 -10.11
CA GLN A 106 12.67 -3.45 -10.24
C GLN A 106 11.27 -3.89 -9.85
N TRP A 107 10.46 -2.93 -9.44
CA TRP A 107 9.04 -3.09 -9.18
C TRP A 107 8.23 -2.20 -10.10
N LYS A 108 7.01 -2.63 -10.41
CA LYS A 108 6.09 -1.90 -11.28
C LYS A 108 4.69 -1.95 -10.72
N VAL A 109 4.01 -0.81 -10.69
CA VAL A 109 2.54 -0.76 -10.53
C VAL A 109 1.93 -0.67 -11.92
N MET A 110 1.26 -1.75 -12.34
CA MET A 110 0.69 -1.90 -13.68
C MET A 110 -0.83 -2.04 -13.62
N LYS A 111 -1.52 -1.59 -14.67
CA LYS A 111 -2.95 -1.82 -14.84
C LYS A 111 -3.19 -3.24 -15.37
N LEU A 112 -4.23 -3.90 -14.91
CA LEU A 112 -4.54 -5.28 -15.30
C LEU A 112 -4.77 -5.48 -16.81
N ASN A 113 -5.21 -4.44 -17.52
CA ASN A 113 -5.48 -4.51 -18.95
C ASN A 113 -4.22 -4.34 -19.82
N GLU A 114 -3.07 -4.13 -19.18
CA GLU A 114 -1.77 -3.86 -19.81
C GLU A 114 -0.74 -4.93 -19.42
N LEU A 115 -1.20 -6.04 -18.83
CA LEU A 115 -0.41 -7.24 -18.48
C LEU A 115 -0.32 -8.25 -19.62
#